data_AF-A0A8T5GDL2-F1
#
_entry.id   AF-A0A8T5GDL2-F1
#
_cell.length_a   1.000
_cell.length_b   1.000
_cell.length_c   1.000
_cell.angle_alpha   90.00
_cell.angle_beta   90.00
_cell.angle_gamma   90.00
#
_symmetry.space_group_name_H-M   'P 1'
#
loop_
_entity.id
_entity.type
_entity.pdbx_description
1 polymer ?
#
loop_
_entity_poly.entity_id
_entity_poly.type
_entity_poly.pdbx_seq_one_letter_code
_entity_poly.pdbx_strand_id
1 'polypeptide(L)'
;MSKLSEDLKTKNEPKETEAKLYHFDTFIDVGKFLIKALNSTPNENKKGVCFTKHAWSFFGLTDNDYKQLNKLLTETKFYEVIHNSTPLDKVFGKAIEDLGKTVKIGSTLDFGEDFLIKGNTMFQVHYAPEFAKEFEDIFKTHKELENLPISKIMEKFMITKTHITVVVIKDEIVTDSLRKEILSEFNVI
;
A
#
# COMPACT_ATOMS: atom_id res chain seq x y z
N MET A 1 -1.30 8.26 -49.47
CA MET A 1 -0.73 8.05 -48.11
C MET A 1 -0.98 9.32 -47.32
N SER A 2 -1.83 9.25 -46.29
CA SER A 2 -2.40 10.43 -45.65
C SER A 2 -1.43 11.06 -44.64
N LYS A 3 -1.44 12.39 -44.54
CA LYS A 3 -0.68 13.21 -43.57
C LYS A 3 -0.91 12.81 -42.09
N LEU A 4 -1.89 11.96 -41.77
CA LEU A 4 -2.12 11.47 -40.40
C LEU A 4 -0.99 10.58 -39.86
N SER A 5 -0.14 9.98 -40.70
CA SER A 5 0.92 9.07 -40.21
C SER A 5 2.21 9.77 -39.78
N GLU A 6 2.36 11.07 -40.05
CA GLU A 6 3.54 11.85 -39.65
C GLU A 6 3.33 12.59 -38.32
N ASP A 7 2.10 13.02 -38.02
CA ASP A 7 1.79 13.74 -36.77
C ASP A 7 1.73 12.85 -35.51
N LEU A 8 1.75 11.51 -35.66
CA LEU A 8 1.78 10.56 -34.53
C LEU A 8 3.21 10.19 -34.07
N LYS A 9 4.26 10.67 -34.77
CA LYS A 9 5.65 10.32 -34.45
C LYS A 9 6.38 11.33 -33.57
N THR A 10 5.74 12.43 -33.19
CA THR A 10 6.40 13.55 -32.50
C THR A 10 5.59 14.09 -31.33
N LYS A 11 5.37 13.27 -30.29
CA LYS A 11 5.32 13.72 -28.89
C LYS A 11 5.16 12.51 -27.96
N ASN A 12 6.03 12.47 -26.96
CA ASN A 12 6.16 11.46 -25.90
C ASN A 12 7.10 10.31 -26.28
N GLU A 13 8.38 10.64 -26.48
CA GLU A 13 9.40 9.75 -25.92
C GLU A 13 9.04 9.52 -24.44
N PRO A 14 8.89 8.28 -23.98
CA PRO A 14 8.61 8.02 -22.58
C PRO A 14 9.74 8.64 -21.76
N LYS A 15 9.40 9.63 -20.93
CA LYS A 15 10.32 10.09 -19.89
C LYS A 15 10.71 8.86 -19.09
N GLU A 16 12.00 8.59 -19.03
CA GLU A 16 12.56 7.45 -18.31
C GLU A 16 11.98 7.43 -16.89
N THR A 17 11.12 6.45 -16.61
CA THR A 17 10.48 6.29 -15.30
C THR A 17 11.58 5.86 -14.32
N GLU A 18 12.12 6.82 -13.57
CA GLU A 18 13.15 6.55 -12.57
C GLU A 18 12.53 5.75 -11.40
N ALA A 19 12.79 4.45 -11.37
CA ALA A 19 12.39 3.57 -10.27
C ALA A 19 13.54 3.48 -9.24
N LYS A 20 13.21 3.66 -7.95
CA LYS A 20 14.15 3.50 -6.84
C LYS A 20 13.78 2.27 -6.03
N LEU A 21 14.77 1.43 -5.74
CA LEU A 21 14.59 0.21 -4.98
C LEU A 21 15.15 0.39 -3.57
N TYR A 22 14.38 -0.04 -2.59
CA TYR A 22 14.76 -0.06 -1.18
C TYR A 22 14.53 -1.45 -0.62
N HIS A 23 15.50 -2.00 0.10
CA HIS A 23 15.43 -3.33 0.69
C HIS A 23 15.37 -3.23 2.21
N PHE A 24 14.51 -4.06 2.81
CA PHE A 24 14.25 -4.06 4.25
C PHE A 24 14.32 -5.47 4.80
N ASP A 25 14.89 -5.59 6.00
CA ASP A 25 15.00 -6.87 6.69
C ASP A 25 13.67 -7.28 7.33
N THR A 26 12.83 -6.33 7.73
CA THR A 26 11.59 -6.64 8.47
C THR A 26 10.39 -5.89 7.92
N PHE A 27 9.19 -6.44 8.15
CA PHE A 27 7.93 -5.78 7.79
C PHE A 27 7.74 -4.46 8.54
N ILE A 28 8.20 -4.38 9.80
CA ILE A 28 8.10 -3.14 10.56
C ILE A 28 8.98 -2.01 9.99
N ASP A 29 10.15 -2.33 9.44
CA ASP A 29 11.03 -1.35 8.79
C ASP A 29 10.39 -0.80 7.51
N VAL A 30 9.68 -1.64 6.76
CA VAL A 30 8.87 -1.22 5.59
C VAL A 30 7.79 -0.24 6.01
N GLY A 31 7.04 -0.55 7.07
CA GLY A 31 6.00 0.34 7.61
C GLY A 31 6.55 1.71 8.01
N LYS A 32 7.66 1.74 8.75
CA LYS A 32 8.34 2.99 9.16
C LYS A 32 8.85 3.79 7.96
N PHE A 33 9.44 3.12 6.99
CA PHE A 33 9.90 3.75 5.75
C PHE A 33 8.73 4.39 5.01
N LEU A 34 7.64 3.66 4.79
CA LEU A 34 6.48 4.16 4.04
C LEU A 34 5.83 5.36 4.72
N ILE A 35 5.66 5.34 6.05
CA ILE A 35 5.13 6.49 6.79
C ILE A 35 5.99 7.74 6.54
N LYS A 36 7.31 7.62 6.68
CA LYS A 36 8.24 8.74 6.46
C LYS A 36 8.25 9.20 5.01
N ALA A 37 8.31 8.27 4.07
CA ALA A 37 8.37 8.55 2.64
C ALA A 37 7.09 9.21 2.13
N LEU A 38 5.91 8.73 2.54
CA LEU A 38 4.62 9.33 2.21
C LEU A 38 4.46 10.73 2.81
N ASN A 39 4.89 10.95 4.05
CA ASN A 39 4.92 12.29 4.65
C ASN A 39 5.81 13.25 3.83
N SER A 40 6.92 12.76 3.29
CA SER A 40 7.87 13.57 2.52
C SER A 40 7.49 13.75 1.04
N THR A 41 6.53 12.96 0.55
CA THR A 41 6.07 13.00 -0.84
C THR A 41 5.15 14.18 -1.08
N PRO A 42 5.36 15.02 -2.10
CA PRO A 42 4.46 16.12 -2.42
C PRO A 42 3.01 15.64 -2.61
N ASN A 43 2.07 16.30 -1.94
CA ASN A 43 0.65 16.09 -2.19
C ASN A 43 0.21 17.10 -3.26
N GLU A 44 0.10 16.67 -4.51
CA GLU A 44 -0.31 17.49 -5.65
C GLU A 44 -1.85 17.73 -5.67
N ASN A 45 -2.46 17.94 -4.51
CA ASN A 45 -3.91 17.99 -4.29
C ASN A 45 -4.67 16.75 -4.79
N LYS A 46 -4.00 15.59 -4.85
CA LYS A 46 -4.59 14.31 -5.27
C LYS A 46 -4.96 13.49 -4.02
N LYS A 47 -6.06 12.73 -4.09
CA LYS A 47 -6.41 11.75 -3.04
C LYS A 47 -5.32 10.67 -2.96
N GLY A 48 -4.94 10.30 -1.75
CA GLY A 48 -4.09 9.14 -1.52
C GLY A 48 -4.88 7.86 -1.72
N VAL A 49 -4.27 6.83 -2.30
CA VAL A 49 -4.91 5.51 -2.42
C VAL A 49 -3.96 4.41 -1.98
N CYS A 50 -4.52 3.32 -1.47
CA CYS A 50 -3.80 2.11 -1.12
C CYS A 50 -4.57 0.90 -1.66
N PHE A 51 -3.83 -0.08 -2.12
CA PHE A 51 -4.31 -1.44 -2.28
C PHE A 51 -3.42 -2.34 -1.42
N THR A 52 -4.05 -3.16 -0.60
CA THR A 52 -3.36 -4.17 0.20
C THR A 52 -4.09 -5.50 0.07
N LYS A 53 -3.35 -6.58 -0.07
CA LYS A 53 -3.93 -7.92 -0.11
C LYS A 53 -4.54 -8.28 1.25
N HIS A 54 -3.80 -7.96 2.30
CA HIS A 54 -4.22 -8.08 3.70
C HIS A 54 -4.04 -6.75 4.41
N ALA A 55 -4.88 -6.46 5.40
CA ALA A 55 -4.76 -5.24 6.18
C ALA A 55 -3.46 -5.25 7.00
N TRP A 56 -2.69 -4.17 6.90
CA TRP A 56 -1.42 -4.05 7.61
C TRP A 56 -1.63 -3.73 9.09
N SER A 57 -0.88 -4.41 9.95
CA SER A 57 -0.86 -4.10 11.38
C SER A 57 0.11 -2.95 11.70
N PHE A 58 -0.18 -2.20 12.75
CA PHE A 58 0.69 -1.12 13.28
C PHE A 58 1.50 -1.55 14.51
N PHE A 59 1.59 -2.86 14.77
CA PHE A 59 2.37 -3.37 15.89
C PHE A 59 3.86 -3.08 15.69
N GLY A 60 4.53 -2.65 16.76
CA GLY A 60 5.97 -2.31 16.74
C GLY A 60 6.29 -0.89 16.27
N LEU A 61 5.28 -0.10 15.88
CA LEU A 61 5.47 1.33 15.65
C LEU A 61 5.70 2.07 16.97
N THR A 62 6.60 3.03 16.96
CA THR A 62 6.84 3.93 18.10
C THR A 62 5.79 5.03 18.15
N ASP A 63 5.66 5.72 19.29
CA ASP A 63 4.79 6.90 19.41
C ASP A 63 5.06 7.96 18.33
N ASN A 64 6.33 8.13 17.94
CA ASN A 64 6.71 9.05 16.89
C ASN A 64 6.23 8.59 15.50
N ASP A 65 6.25 7.30 15.24
CA ASP A 65 5.73 6.73 13.99
C ASP A 65 4.21 6.90 13.92
N TYR A 66 3.49 6.66 15.02
CA TYR A 66 2.05 6.92 15.12
C TYR A 66 1.71 8.39 14.91
N LYS A 67 2.47 9.32 15.50
CA LYS A 67 2.28 10.76 15.26
C LYS A 67 2.45 11.13 13.79
N GLN A 68 3.44 10.56 13.11
CA GLN A 68 3.66 10.79 11.68
C GLN A 68 2.56 10.15 10.81
N LEU A 69 2.09 8.96 11.18
CA LEU A 69 0.97 8.31 10.48
C LEU A 69 -0.31 9.13 10.64
N ASN A 70 -0.64 9.55 11.86
CA ASN A 70 -1.82 10.37 12.13
C ASN A 70 -1.73 11.70 11.36
N LYS A 71 -0.57 12.37 11.38
CA LYS A 71 -0.33 13.57 10.57
C LYS A 71 -0.63 13.31 9.09
N LEU A 72 -0.05 12.26 8.51
CA LEU A 72 -0.26 11.89 7.10
C LEU A 72 -1.75 11.74 6.77
N LEU A 73 -2.51 11.05 7.61
CA LEU A 73 -3.93 10.76 7.37
C LEU A 73 -4.84 11.96 7.62
N THR A 74 -4.43 12.90 8.48
CA THR A 74 -5.14 14.18 8.66
C THR A 74 -4.87 15.17 7.52
N GLU A 75 -3.66 15.19 6.96
CA GLU A 75 -3.28 16.13 5.90
C GLU A 75 -3.64 15.64 4.49
N THR A 76 -3.89 14.34 4.31
CA THR A 76 -4.23 13.74 3.02
C THR A 76 -5.37 12.75 3.19
N LYS A 77 -6.47 12.94 2.45
CA LYS A 77 -7.55 11.96 2.43
C LYS A 77 -7.09 10.70 1.69
N PHE A 78 -6.97 9.59 2.42
CA PHE A 78 -6.59 8.28 1.89
C PHE A 78 -7.79 7.34 1.76
N TYR A 79 -7.81 6.58 0.68
CA TYR A 79 -8.74 5.47 0.45
C TYR A 79 -7.95 4.17 0.35
N GLU A 80 -8.38 3.12 1.04
CA GLU A 80 -7.68 1.84 1.05
C GLU A 80 -8.63 0.70 0.70
N VAL A 81 -8.29 -0.04 -0.35
CA VAL A 81 -8.93 -1.31 -0.67
C VAL A 81 -8.08 -2.43 -0.08
N ILE A 82 -8.71 -3.24 0.77
CA ILE A 82 -8.17 -4.50 1.25
C ILE A 82 -8.86 -5.62 0.48
N HIS A 83 -8.09 -6.39 -0.29
CA HIS A 83 -8.60 -7.47 -1.13
C HIS A 83 -9.32 -8.53 -0.30
N ASN A 84 -8.65 -9.04 0.73
CA ASN A 84 -9.20 -10.09 1.58
C ASN A 84 -10.18 -9.55 2.64
N SER A 85 -10.89 -10.47 3.31
CA SER A 85 -11.90 -10.15 4.33
C SER A 85 -11.84 -11.07 5.54
N THR A 86 -10.64 -11.53 5.89
CA THR A 86 -10.42 -12.35 7.08
C THR A 86 -10.74 -11.57 8.37
N PRO A 87 -10.91 -12.23 9.53
CA PRO A 87 -11.12 -11.54 10.80
C PRO A 87 -10.03 -10.52 11.12
N LEU A 88 -8.76 -10.84 10.82
CA LEU A 88 -7.64 -9.91 10.98
C LEU A 88 -7.75 -8.71 10.04
N ASP A 89 -8.14 -8.93 8.78
CA ASP A 89 -8.35 -7.84 7.82
C ASP A 89 -9.39 -6.86 8.33
N LYS A 90 -10.47 -7.36 8.93
CA LYS A 90 -11.53 -6.53 9.52
C LYS A 90 -11.04 -5.75 10.73
N VAL A 91 -10.26 -6.37 11.62
CA VAL A 91 -9.73 -5.69 12.81
C VAL A 91 -8.74 -4.60 12.44
N PHE A 92 -7.73 -4.91 11.62
CA PHE A 92 -6.72 -3.92 11.24
C PHE A 92 -7.28 -2.89 10.26
N GLY A 93 -8.17 -3.29 9.36
CA GLY A 93 -8.92 -2.38 8.49
C GLY A 93 -9.74 -1.36 9.29
N LYS A 94 -10.42 -1.80 10.36
CA LYS A 94 -11.13 -0.87 11.25
C LYS A 94 -10.17 0.04 12.01
N ALA A 95 -9.05 -0.49 12.48
CA ALA A 95 -8.05 0.29 13.21
C ALA A 95 -7.47 1.42 12.33
N ILE A 96 -7.19 1.18 11.05
CA ILE A 96 -6.70 2.23 10.14
C ILE A 96 -7.80 3.19 9.69
N GLU A 97 -9.05 2.72 9.60
CA GLU A 97 -10.21 3.58 9.38
C GLU A 97 -10.38 4.59 10.53
N ASP A 98 -10.22 4.13 11.77
CA ASP A 98 -10.28 4.98 12.97
C ASP A 98 -9.17 6.05 13.03
N LEU A 99 -8.05 5.82 12.32
CA LEU A 99 -6.97 6.79 12.16
C LEU A 99 -7.23 7.78 11.00
N GLY A 100 -8.34 7.65 10.28
CA GLY A 100 -8.80 8.62 9.28
C GLY A 100 -8.75 8.16 7.82
N LYS A 101 -8.36 6.91 7.53
CA LYS A 101 -8.53 6.36 6.17
C LYS A 101 -9.99 6.03 5.89
N THR A 102 -10.41 6.08 4.63
CA THR A 102 -11.65 5.45 4.18
C THR A 102 -11.33 4.05 3.66
N VAL A 103 -11.94 3.00 4.21
CA VAL A 103 -11.52 1.62 3.96
C VAL A 103 -12.63 0.78 3.31
N LYS A 104 -12.27 -0.03 2.32
CA LYS A 104 -13.12 -1.06 1.69
C LYS A 104 -12.45 -2.41 1.89
N ILE A 105 -13.16 -3.36 2.49
CA ILE A 105 -12.65 -4.71 2.77
C ILE A 105 -13.40 -5.72 1.90
N GLY A 106 -12.69 -6.72 1.36
CA GLY A 106 -13.30 -7.79 0.55
C GLY A 106 -13.59 -7.35 -0.89
N SER A 107 -12.70 -6.58 -1.51
CA SER A 107 -12.85 -6.16 -2.91
C SER A 107 -12.51 -7.29 -3.88
N THR A 108 -13.13 -7.27 -5.06
CA THR A 108 -12.78 -8.19 -6.16
C THR A 108 -11.57 -7.71 -6.98
N LEU A 109 -11.08 -6.48 -6.76
CA LEU A 109 -9.85 -6.01 -7.38
C LEU A 109 -8.67 -6.84 -6.90
N ASP A 110 -7.80 -7.22 -7.82
CA ASP A 110 -6.56 -7.94 -7.53
C ASP A 110 -5.43 -7.42 -8.43
N PHE A 111 -4.46 -6.76 -7.81
CA PHE A 111 -3.29 -6.21 -8.50
C PHE A 111 -2.03 -7.08 -8.32
N GLY A 112 -2.14 -8.22 -7.61
CA GLY A 112 -1.02 -9.11 -7.30
C GLY A 112 -0.09 -8.63 -6.19
N GLU A 113 0.17 -7.32 -6.09
CA GLU A 113 1.08 -6.73 -5.11
C GLU A 113 0.44 -5.59 -4.32
N ASP A 114 0.95 -5.34 -3.12
CA ASP A 114 0.53 -4.21 -2.30
C ASP A 114 1.12 -2.90 -2.86
N PHE A 115 0.33 -1.82 -2.87
CA PHE A 115 0.83 -0.50 -3.22
C PHE A 115 0.16 0.64 -2.48
N LEU A 116 0.91 1.73 -2.33
CA LEU A 116 0.43 3.01 -1.80
C LEU A 116 0.78 4.12 -2.77
N ILE A 117 -0.15 5.04 -3.02
CA ILE A 117 0.03 6.16 -3.94
C ILE A 117 -0.28 7.48 -3.24
N LYS A 118 0.62 8.45 -3.40
CA LYS A 118 0.43 9.86 -3.00
C LYS A 118 1.05 10.79 -4.04
N GLY A 119 0.31 11.81 -4.48
CA GLY A 119 0.72 12.62 -5.63
C GLY A 119 0.93 11.74 -6.86
N ASN A 120 2.05 11.92 -7.56
CA ASN A 120 2.41 11.08 -8.72
C ASN A 120 3.40 9.95 -8.37
N THR A 121 3.51 9.61 -7.08
CA THR A 121 4.44 8.59 -6.60
C THR A 121 3.69 7.37 -6.10
N MET A 122 4.11 6.20 -6.59
CA MET A 122 3.69 4.89 -6.12
C MET A 122 4.81 4.24 -5.31
N PHE A 123 4.42 3.58 -4.22
CA PHE A 123 5.26 2.73 -3.39
C PHE A 123 4.69 1.31 -3.49
N GLN A 124 5.32 0.46 -4.29
CA GLN A 124 4.92 -0.93 -4.46
C GLN A 124 5.77 -1.83 -3.57
N VAL A 125 5.13 -2.75 -2.86
CA VAL A 125 5.77 -3.57 -1.83
C VAL A 125 5.80 -5.01 -2.33
N HIS A 126 7.00 -5.55 -2.48
CA HIS A 126 7.27 -6.89 -2.95
C HIS A 126 7.77 -7.74 -1.79
N TYR A 127 6.97 -8.72 -1.41
CA TYR A 127 7.32 -9.67 -0.36
C TYR A 127 8.14 -10.83 -0.91
N ALA A 128 9.12 -11.32 -0.14
CA ALA A 128 9.73 -12.61 -0.47
C ALA A 128 8.65 -13.72 -0.51
N PRO A 129 8.68 -14.65 -1.46
CA PRO A 129 7.63 -15.66 -1.63
C PRO A 129 7.32 -16.46 -0.36
N GLU A 130 8.34 -16.79 0.42
CA GLU A 130 8.20 -17.51 1.69
C GLU A 130 7.44 -16.68 2.71
N PHE A 131 7.76 -15.38 2.82
CA PHE A 131 7.06 -14.47 3.71
C PHE A 131 5.62 -14.24 3.26
N ALA A 132 5.38 -14.03 1.96
CA ALA A 132 4.03 -13.84 1.42
C ALA A 132 3.12 -15.05 1.72
N LYS A 133 3.65 -16.27 1.57
CA LYS A 133 2.93 -17.49 1.89
C LYS A 133 2.63 -17.59 3.39
N GLU A 134 3.62 -17.37 4.25
CA GLU A 134 3.41 -17.41 5.71
C GLU A 134 2.42 -16.33 6.17
N PHE A 135 2.50 -15.13 5.59
CA PHE A 135 1.59 -14.02 5.86
C PHE A 135 0.14 -14.39 5.50
N GLU A 136 -0.07 -15.00 4.33
CA GLU A 136 -1.37 -15.53 3.92
C GLU A 136 -1.88 -16.62 4.89
N ASP A 137 -1.02 -17.55 5.29
CA ASP A 137 -1.37 -18.66 6.19
C ASP A 137 -1.82 -18.13 7.56
N ILE A 138 -1.18 -17.09 8.09
CA ILE A 138 -1.58 -16.43 9.35
C ILE A 138 -3.00 -15.87 9.24
N PHE A 139 -3.32 -15.18 8.16
CA PHE A 139 -4.62 -14.53 7.96
C PHE A 139 -5.74 -15.54 7.68
N LYS A 140 -5.45 -16.65 6.98
CA LYS A 140 -6.44 -17.69 6.66
C LYS A 140 -6.75 -18.64 7.80
N THR A 141 -5.74 -19.00 8.61
CA THR A 141 -5.88 -20.10 9.58
C THR A 141 -6.77 -19.73 10.76
N HIS A 142 -6.84 -18.44 11.12
CA HIS A 142 -7.50 -17.99 12.35
C HIS A 142 -8.84 -17.34 12.04
N LYS A 143 -9.90 -18.15 12.10
CA LYS A 143 -11.30 -17.71 11.89
C LYS A 143 -11.86 -16.91 13.07
N GLU A 144 -11.21 -16.98 14.22
CA GLU A 144 -11.60 -16.31 15.46
C GLU A 144 -10.39 -15.61 16.06
N LEU A 145 -10.59 -14.39 16.58
CA LEU A 145 -9.52 -13.57 17.13
C LEU A 145 -8.88 -14.19 18.38
N GLU A 146 -9.67 -14.94 19.17
CA GLU A 146 -9.22 -15.59 20.41
C GLU A 146 -8.16 -16.66 20.17
N ASN A 147 -8.14 -17.23 18.97
CA ASN A 147 -7.19 -18.27 18.56
C ASN A 147 -5.98 -17.69 17.82
N LEU A 148 -5.84 -16.36 17.75
CA LEU A 148 -4.71 -15.74 17.08
C LEU A 148 -3.41 -15.97 17.86
N PRO A 149 -2.38 -16.56 17.24
CA PRO A 149 -1.09 -16.73 17.87
C PRO A 149 -0.32 -15.40 17.80
N ILE A 150 -0.74 -14.43 18.63
CA ILE A 150 -0.17 -13.08 18.66
C ILE A 150 1.35 -13.12 18.79
N SER A 151 1.89 -14.05 19.59
CA SER A 151 3.35 -14.24 19.70
C SER A 151 4.01 -14.60 18.36
N LYS A 152 3.41 -15.50 17.57
CA LYS A 152 3.90 -15.87 16.24
C LYS A 152 3.78 -14.70 15.26
N ILE A 153 2.69 -13.94 15.32
CA ILE A 153 2.52 -12.72 14.53
C ILE A 153 3.62 -11.71 14.89
N MET A 154 3.82 -11.44 16.18
CA MET A 154 4.86 -10.50 16.62
C MET A 154 6.27 -10.95 16.20
N GLU A 155 6.61 -12.22 16.38
CA GLU A 155 7.90 -12.78 15.96
C GLU A 155 8.11 -12.66 14.45
N LYS A 156 7.09 -12.97 13.65
CA LYS A 156 7.22 -12.95 12.18
C LYS A 156 7.28 -11.54 11.62
N PHE A 157 6.46 -10.62 12.11
CA PHE A 157 6.36 -9.27 11.57
C PHE A 157 7.47 -8.35 12.05
N MET A 158 7.94 -8.53 13.28
CA MET A 158 8.91 -7.61 13.89
C MET A 158 10.32 -8.17 14.00
N ILE A 159 10.51 -9.48 14.03
CA ILE A 159 11.80 -10.10 14.36
C ILE A 159 12.37 -10.86 13.16
N THR A 160 11.53 -11.57 12.42
CA THR A 160 11.99 -12.45 11.34
C THR A 160 12.50 -11.63 10.16
N LYS A 161 13.69 -11.99 9.68
CA LYS A 161 14.27 -11.40 8.47
C LYS A 161 13.58 -11.93 7.22
N THR A 162 13.02 -11.03 6.41
CA THR A 162 12.04 -11.37 5.36
C THR A 162 12.36 -10.76 4.00
N HIS A 163 13.42 -9.96 3.89
CA HIS A 163 13.91 -9.34 2.64
C HIS A 163 12.76 -8.78 1.78
N ILE A 164 12.15 -7.70 2.25
CA ILE A 164 11.05 -7.04 1.56
C ILE A 164 11.62 -5.91 0.71
N THR A 165 11.16 -5.80 -0.54
CA THR A 165 11.60 -4.73 -1.45
C THR A 165 10.47 -3.73 -1.65
N VAL A 166 10.75 -2.44 -1.48
CA VAL A 166 9.85 -1.37 -1.88
C VAL A 166 10.38 -0.71 -3.14
N VAL A 167 9.58 -0.73 -4.20
CA VAL A 167 9.86 -0.02 -5.46
C VAL A 167 9.10 1.29 -5.45
N VAL A 168 9.83 2.39 -5.55
CA VAL A 168 9.29 3.75 -5.62
C VAL A 168 9.31 4.22 -7.05
N ILE A 169 8.14 4.48 -7.60
CA ILE A 169 7.93 4.82 -9.02
C ILE A 169 7.25 6.18 -9.08
N LYS A 170 7.81 7.12 -9.86
CA LYS A 170 7.16 8.41 -10.14
C LYS A 170 6.63 8.41 -11.57
N ASP A 171 5.33 8.17 -11.70
CA ASP A 171 4.65 8.09 -12.99
C ASP A 171 3.20 8.55 -12.83
N GLU A 172 2.87 9.71 -13.41
CA GLU A 172 1.53 10.29 -13.32
C GLU A 172 0.48 9.43 -14.02
N ILE A 173 0.80 8.84 -15.17
CA ILE A 173 -0.16 8.08 -15.97
C ILE A 173 -0.56 6.81 -15.22
N VAL A 174 0.44 6.07 -14.72
CA VAL A 174 0.22 4.84 -13.96
C VAL A 174 -0.53 5.13 -12.66
N THR A 175 -0.08 6.14 -11.90
CA THR A 175 -0.70 6.47 -10.62
C THR A 175 -2.13 7.00 -10.75
N ASP A 176 -2.43 7.79 -11.79
CA ASP A 176 -3.79 8.26 -12.06
C ASP A 176 -4.73 7.14 -12.51
N SER A 177 -4.23 6.19 -13.31
CA SER A 177 -5.00 5.01 -13.70
C SER A 177 -5.40 4.17 -12.49
N LEU A 178 -4.41 3.76 -11.67
CA LEU A 178 -4.66 2.94 -10.48
C LEU A 178 -5.53 3.68 -9.45
N ARG A 179 -5.32 4.99 -9.29
CA ARG A 179 -6.17 5.80 -8.40
C ARG A 179 -7.63 5.78 -8.83
N LYS A 180 -7.93 5.92 -10.12
CA LYS A 180 -9.32 5.87 -10.62
C LYS A 180 -9.96 4.53 -10.30
N GLU A 181 -9.23 3.44 -10.49
CA GLU A 181 -9.71 2.09 -10.19
C GLU A 181 -10.03 1.92 -8.71
N ILE A 182 -9.11 2.28 -7.82
CA ILE A 182 -9.34 2.22 -6.37
C ILE A 182 -10.51 3.12 -5.94
N LEU A 183 -10.58 4.36 -6.44
CA LEU A 183 -11.65 5.29 -6.05
C LEU A 183 -13.04 4.87 -6.56
N SER A 184 -13.10 4.05 -7.62
CA SER A 184 -14.36 3.51 -8.14
C SER A 184 -15.05 2.59 -7.13
N GLU A 185 -14.29 1.85 -6.32
CA GLU A 185 -14.83 0.99 -5.24
C GLU A 185 -15.58 1.77 -4.15
N PHE A 186 -15.35 3.08 -4.08
CA PHE A 186 -15.97 4.01 -3.13
C PHE A 186 -17.03 4.91 -3.78
N ASN A 187 -17.26 4.81 -5.09
CA ASN A 187 -18.09 5.75 -5.86
C ASN A 187 -17.60 7.21 -5.74
N VAL A 188 -16.29 7.43 -5.71
CA VAL A 188 -15.68 8.77 -5.58
C VAL A 188 -14.81 9.09 -6.80
N ILE A 189 -15.45 9.26 -7.96
CA ILE A 189 -14.78 9.62 -9.23
C ILE A 189 -14.90 11.11 -9.49
#